data_AF-A0A968N900-F1
#
_entry.id   AF-A0A968N900-F1
#
_cell.length_a   1.000
_cell.length_b   1.000
_cell.length_c   1.000
_cell.angle_alpha   90.00
_cell.angle_beta   90.00
_cell.angle_gamma   90.00
#
_symmetry.space_group_name_H-M   'P 1'
#
loop_
_entity.id
_entity.type
_entity.pdbx_description
1 polymer ?
#
loop_
_entity_poly.entity_id
_entity_poly.type
_entity_poly.pdbx_seq_one_letter_code
_entity_poly.pdbx_strand_id
1 'polypeptide(L)'
;MAVFYRKPGINAGGWMVSADYFQLKYHVDNRDSYSSDALIDPAFINAKSSLLQRFHSAYTNLASEHADFRLHLASNWRWKDDDKLAQLLREYDGELPRKFFDDGSQGNLGKVREKWRTHLGLEDDDFRAFAKTLRFQLDHFGRRDFKAYVYTKLELVGLKTPSADRAACPYESLIQQFLMNGPNSFDGASLRELCEREGLLANGSSGNPRPLAIGVRSFVRFAERLESEVDEIVCVSNHFEGRHLALAGSWHTAASQVLSFLGDPDRHARLRGGPSAIALECHGSFALLAGWELSRNSGVDLAPIQKPSLEIWRPSPDADCVANWIAQTFELEAEHQDIAICLSVTHDVRSDVEAFLASEGAPQVGRLVLVSPVEGPSPQSIKGPDHAYRSPRSFLVSSLKLVRPARLEPMSSSHAPMR
;
A
#
# COMPACT_ATOMS: atom_id res chain seq x y z
N MET A 1 -23.57 -3.75 8.60
CA MET A 1 -23.26 -2.47 7.92
C MET A 1 -22.54 -2.81 6.63
N ALA A 2 -22.70 -2.03 5.55
CA ALA A 2 -21.93 -2.19 4.33
C ALA A 2 -21.37 -0.83 3.87
N VAL A 3 -20.21 -0.84 3.24
CA VAL A 3 -19.56 0.32 2.61
C VAL A 3 -19.31 -0.03 1.15
N PHE A 4 -19.80 0.82 0.23
CA PHE A 4 -19.64 0.63 -1.21
C PHE A 4 -18.65 1.66 -1.75
N TYR A 5 -17.73 1.20 -2.59
CA TYR A 5 -16.67 2.02 -3.17
C TYR A 5 -17.00 2.43 -4.60
N ARG A 6 -16.64 3.67 -4.98
CA ARG A 6 -16.73 4.11 -6.37
C ARG A 6 -15.77 3.28 -7.23
N LYS A 7 -16.15 2.99 -8.47
CA LYS A 7 -15.27 2.33 -9.45
C LYS A 7 -13.92 3.06 -9.55
N PRO A 8 -12.79 2.32 -9.67
CA PRO A 8 -12.72 0.86 -9.82
C PRO A 8 -12.83 0.05 -8.51
N GLY A 9 -13.03 0.70 -7.36
CA GLY A 9 -13.02 0.06 -6.04
C GLY A 9 -11.75 0.43 -5.26
N ILE A 10 -11.44 -0.35 -4.22
CA ILE A 10 -10.19 -0.23 -3.46
C ILE A 10 -9.31 -1.47 -3.66
N ASN A 11 -8.00 -1.29 -3.78
CA ASN A 11 -7.09 -2.42 -3.90
C ASN A 11 -6.89 -3.10 -2.54
N ALA A 12 -7.29 -4.37 -2.43
CA ALA A 12 -7.24 -5.16 -1.20
C ALA A 12 -6.23 -6.32 -1.31
N GLY A 13 -4.99 -6.03 -1.69
CA GLY A 13 -3.93 -7.05 -1.78
C GLY A 13 -3.82 -7.68 -3.17
N GLY A 14 -4.03 -6.89 -4.23
CA GLY A 14 -3.85 -7.32 -5.62
C GLY A 14 -5.15 -7.59 -6.39
N TRP A 15 -6.30 -7.31 -5.79
CA TRP A 15 -7.62 -7.35 -6.44
C TRP A 15 -8.46 -6.15 -6.00
N MET A 16 -9.43 -5.77 -6.83
CA MET A 16 -10.24 -4.57 -6.63
C MET A 16 -11.53 -4.92 -5.90
N VAL A 17 -11.74 -4.35 -4.72
CA VAL A 17 -12.93 -4.57 -3.89
C VAL A 17 -13.94 -3.45 -4.11
N SER A 18 -15.16 -3.83 -4.41
CA SER A 18 -16.28 -2.91 -4.65
C SER A 18 -17.09 -2.62 -3.38
N ALA A 19 -17.07 -3.53 -2.41
CA ALA A 19 -17.80 -3.37 -1.15
C ALA A 19 -17.17 -4.09 0.04
N ASP A 20 -17.35 -3.53 1.23
CA ASP A 20 -17.04 -4.14 2.51
C ASP A 20 -18.29 -4.32 3.35
N TYR A 21 -18.54 -5.54 3.83
CA TYR A 21 -19.66 -5.86 4.72
C TYR A 21 -19.13 -6.14 6.12
N PHE A 22 -19.67 -5.45 7.12
CA PHE A 22 -19.22 -5.51 8.50
C PHE A 22 -20.27 -6.12 9.42
N GLN A 23 -19.83 -7.17 10.12
CA GLN A 23 -20.44 -7.66 11.35
C GLN A 23 -19.72 -6.99 12.53
N LEU A 24 -20.33 -5.92 13.05
CA LEU A 24 -19.83 -5.20 14.23
C LEU A 24 -20.35 -5.89 15.51
N LYS A 25 -19.47 -6.15 16.47
CA LYS A 25 -19.82 -6.75 17.77
C LYS A 25 -19.09 -6.06 18.91
N TYR A 26 -19.84 -5.43 19.80
CA TYR A 26 -19.33 -4.86 21.05
C TYR A 26 -19.78 -5.73 22.22
N HIS A 27 -18.83 -6.10 23.08
CA HIS A 27 -19.04 -6.88 24.29
C HIS A 27 -18.68 -6.04 25.52
N VAL A 28 -19.55 -6.02 26.53
CA VAL A 28 -19.36 -5.15 27.70
C VAL A 28 -18.29 -5.70 28.66
N ASP A 29 -18.20 -7.02 28.77
CA ASP A 29 -17.18 -7.72 29.56
C ASP A 29 -16.09 -8.30 28.65
N ASN A 30 -14.95 -8.71 29.22
CA ASN A 30 -13.88 -9.46 28.55
C ASN A 30 -13.86 -10.92 29.03
N ARG A 31 -15.05 -11.53 29.21
CA ARG A 31 -15.16 -12.88 29.78
C ARG A 31 -14.66 -13.98 28.84
N ASP A 32 -14.60 -13.69 27.54
CA ASP A 32 -14.19 -14.64 26.50
C ASP A 32 -13.43 -13.91 25.37
N SER A 33 -12.94 -14.69 24.41
CA SER A 33 -12.11 -14.25 23.30
C SER A 33 -12.34 -15.12 22.07
N TYR A 34 -12.19 -14.53 20.89
CA TYR A 34 -12.29 -15.27 19.64
C TYR A 34 -11.09 -16.22 19.49
N SER A 35 -11.33 -17.32 18.80
CA SER A 35 -10.31 -18.29 18.40
C SER A 35 -10.77 -19.01 17.14
N SER A 36 -9.86 -19.74 16.52
CA SER A 36 -10.16 -20.55 15.35
C SER A 36 -11.24 -21.59 15.62
N ASP A 37 -11.24 -22.20 16.80
CA ASP A 37 -12.29 -23.14 17.23
C ASP A 37 -13.59 -22.40 17.60
N ALA A 38 -13.53 -21.24 18.24
CA ALA A 38 -14.72 -20.46 18.58
C ALA A 38 -15.52 -20.00 17.35
N LEU A 39 -14.85 -19.78 16.20
CA LEU A 39 -15.53 -19.39 14.96
C LEU A 39 -16.44 -20.50 14.39
N ILE A 40 -16.11 -21.76 14.65
CA ILE A 40 -16.88 -22.92 14.21
C ILE A 40 -17.82 -23.47 15.28
N ASP A 41 -17.72 -23.00 16.52
CA ASP A 41 -18.61 -23.40 17.60
C ASP A 41 -19.90 -22.55 17.63
N PRO A 42 -21.09 -23.13 17.40
CA PRO A 42 -22.36 -22.41 17.55
C PRO A 42 -22.64 -21.97 18.99
N ALA A 43 -22.14 -22.71 20.00
CA ALA A 43 -22.37 -22.43 21.40
C ALA A 43 -21.66 -21.14 21.86
N PHE A 44 -20.51 -20.81 21.25
CA PHE A 44 -19.75 -19.59 21.52
C PHE A 44 -20.58 -18.31 21.36
N ILE A 45 -21.49 -18.28 20.38
CA ILE A 45 -22.42 -17.16 20.16
C ILE A 45 -23.86 -17.46 20.58
N ASN A 46 -24.06 -18.53 21.37
CA ASN A 46 -25.36 -19.03 21.83
C ASN A 46 -26.39 -19.14 20.69
N ALA A 47 -26.00 -19.79 19.60
CA ALA A 47 -26.81 -19.92 18.40
C ALA A 47 -26.85 -21.33 17.83
N LYS A 48 -27.78 -21.56 16.91
CA LYS A 48 -27.89 -22.82 16.15
C LYS A 48 -26.82 -22.98 15.06
N SER A 49 -26.27 -21.87 14.60
CA SER A 49 -25.20 -21.82 13.60
C SER A 49 -24.01 -21.06 14.13
N SER A 50 -22.82 -21.55 13.79
CA SER A 50 -21.53 -20.93 14.11
C SER A 50 -21.35 -19.59 13.39
N LEU A 51 -20.39 -18.79 13.86
CA LEU A 51 -20.08 -17.51 13.21
C LEU A 51 -19.56 -17.72 11.77
N LEU A 52 -18.74 -18.75 11.57
CA LEU A 52 -18.21 -19.08 10.25
C LEU A 52 -19.32 -19.51 9.27
N GLN A 53 -20.29 -20.31 9.72
CA GLN A 53 -21.46 -20.67 8.90
C GLN A 53 -22.27 -19.44 8.51
N ARG A 54 -22.45 -18.48 9.42
CA ARG A 54 -23.16 -17.22 9.11
C ARG A 54 -22.43 -16.38 8.06
N PHE A 55 -21.10 -16.29 8.16
CA PHE A 55 -20.28 -15.64 7.15
C PHE A 55 -20.39 -16.35 5.80
N HIS A 56 -20.35 -17.68 5.79
CA HIS A 56 -20.52 -18.45 4.56
C HIS A 56 -21.90 -18.23 3.93
N SER A 57 -22.98 -18.26 4.72
CA SER A 57 -24.32 -17.94 4.21
C SER A 57 -24.40 -16.52 3.63
N ALA A 58 -23.76 -15.53 4.28
CA ALA A 58 -23.68 -14.17 3.74
C ALA A 58 -22.88 -14.12 2.44
N TYR A 59 -21.75 -14.83 2.36
CA TYR A 59 -20.95 -14.96 1.14
C TYR A 59 -21.78 -15.53 -0.01
N THR A 60 -22.49 -16.65 0.20
CA THR A 60 -23.34 -17.26 -0.84
C THR A 60 -24.43 -16.30 -1.34
N ASN A 61 -25.07 -15.57 -0.43
CA ASN A 61 -26.12 -14.62 -0.79
C ASN A 61 -25.58 -13.40 -1.56
N LEU A 62 -24.37 -12.95 -1.25
CA LEU A 62 -23.76 -11.77 -1.87
C LEU A 62 -23.06 -12.10 -3.19
N ALA A 63 -22.50 -13.30 -3.32
CA ALA A 63 -21.78 -13.75 -4.52
C ALA A 63 -22.67 -13.78 -5.78
N SER A 64 -24.00 -13.85 -5.63
CA SER A 64 -24.94 -13.72 -6.77
C SER A 64 -25.11 -12.29 -7.28
N GLU A 65 -24.82 -11.29 -6.45
CA GLU A 65 -25.11 -9.87 -6.73
C GLU A 65 -23.83 -9.03 -6.88
N HIS A 66 -22.74 -9.46 -6.25
CA HIS A 66 -21.48 -8.73 -6.17
C HIS A 66 -20.30 -9.67 -6.44
N ALA A 67 -19.46 -9.31 -7.42
CA ALA A 67 -18.29 -10.11 -7.76
C ALA A 67 -17.15 -9.93 -6.72
N ASP A 68 -16.93 -8.70 -6.25
CA ASP A 68 -15.76 -8.38 -5.45
C ASP A 68 -16.12 -7.67 -4.14
N PHE A 69 -16.11 -8.41 -3.03
CA PHE A 69 -16.43 -7.89 -1.70
C PHE A 69 -15.66 -8.59 -0.58
N ARG A 70 -15.57 -7.93 0.58
CA ARG A 70 -14.98 -8.51 1.80
C ARG A 70 -16.00 -8.59 2.93
N LEU A 71 -15.80 -9.57 3.80
CA LEU A 71 -16.61 -9.84 4.98
C LEU A 71 -15.79 -9.62 6.24
N HIS A 72 -16.12 -8.57 6.98
CA HIS A 72 -15.38 -8.13 8.16
C HIS A 72 -16.10 -8.52 9.45
N LEU A 73 -15.37 -9.16 10.36
CA LEU A 73 -15.72 -9.21 11.78
C LEU A 73 -14.94 -8.11 12.50
N ALA A 74 -15.63 -7.10 13.03
CA ALA A 74 -15.00 -6.09 13.87
C ALA A 74 -15.52 -6.18 15.31
N SER A 75 -14.61 -6.29 16.28
CA SER A 75 -14.98 -6.45 17.68
C SER A 75 -13.95 -5.90 18.66
N ASN A 76 -14.40 -5.61 19.89
CA ASN A 76 -13.53 -5.22 21.00
C ASN A 76 -12.95 -6.43 21.74
N TRP A 77 -13.55 -7.61 21.64
CA TRP A 77 -12.91 -8.84 22.09
C TRP A 77 -11.67 -9.14 21.26
N ARG A 78 -10.70 -9.77 21.92
CA ARG A 78 -9.41 -10.15 21.34
C ARG A 78 -9.46 -11.55 20.74
N TRP A 79 -8.44 -11.87 19.96
CA TRP A 79 -8.12 -13.25 19.64
C TRP A 79 -7.34 -13.87 20.80
N LYS A 80 -7.53 -15.17 21.09
CA LYS A 80 -6.72 -15.90 22.06
C LYS A 80 -5.24 -15.94 21.66
N ASP A 81 -4.34 -15.50 22.54
CA ASP A 81 -2.91 -15.35 22.22
C ASP A 81 -2.19 -16.69 21.91
N ASP A 82 -2.71 -17.80 22.45
CA ASP A 82 -2.17 -19.15 22.24
C ASP A 82 -2.64 -19.80 20.93
N ASP A 83 -3.63 -19.22 20.26
CA ASP A 83 -4.12 -19.67 18.97
C ASP A 83 -3.10 -19.33 17.86
N LYS A 84 -2.78 -20.35 17.03
CA LYS A 84 -1.75 -20.25 16.00
C LYS A 84 -2.13 -19.32 14.84
N LEU A 85 -3.41 -19.07 14.62
CA LEU A 85 -3.87 -18.10 13.64
C LEU A 85 -3.68 -16.66 14.16
N ALA A 86 -3.91 -16.43 15.46
CA ALA A 86 -3.85 -15.11 16.10
C ALA A 86 -2.56 -14.35 15.77
N GLN A 87 -1.43 -15.04 15.90
CA GLN A 87 -0.08 -14.47 15.79
C GLN A 87 0.26 -14.02 14.36
N LEU A 88 -0.55 -14.41 13.38
CA LEU A 88 -0.32 -14.16 11.96
C LEU A 88 -1.41 -13.29 11.34
N LEU A 89 -2.48 -12.98 12.08
CA LEU A 89 -3.48 -12.00 11.66
C LEU A 89 -2.86 -10.61 11.72
N ARG A 90 -3.02 -9.88 10.62
CA ARG A 90 -2.58 -8.49 10.56
C ARG A 90 -3.62 -7.62 11.24
N GLU A 91 -3.18 -6.78 12.18
CA GLU A 91 -4.08 -5.87 12.90
C GLU A 91 -4.81 -4.86 11.99
N TYR A 92 -4.22 -4.54 10.83
CA TYR A 92 -4.70 -3.44 9.99
C TYR A 92 -5.88 -3.83 9.09
N ASP A 93 -5.72 -4.86 8.26
CA ASP A 93 -6.76 -5.31 7.33
C ASP A 93 -7.55 -6.50 7.90
N GLY A 94 -7.00 -7.26 8.85
CA GLY A 94 -7.60 -8.48 9.37
C GLY A 94 -7.54 -9.67 8.41
N GLU A 95 -6.73 -9.60 7.36
CA GLU A 95 -6.67 -10.66 6.34
C GLU A 95 -6.09 -11.96 6.90
N LEU A 96 -6.62 -13.10 6.43
CA LEU A 96 -6.00 -14.41 6.67
C LEU A 96 -4.61 -14.46 6.01
N PRO A 97 -3.56 -14.86 6.75
CA PRO A 97 -2.20 -14.82 6.23
C PRO A 97 -2.07 -15.75 5.02
N ARG A 98 -1.21 -15.40 4.05
CA ARG A 98 -0.95 -16.25 2.87
C ARG A 98 -0.61 -17.72 3.23
N LYS A 99 0.17 -17.92 4.30
CA LYS A 99 0.49 -19.24 4.86
C LYS A 99 -0.75 -20.07 5.22
N PHE A 100 -1.87 -19.44 5.56
CA PHE A 100 -3.14 -20.14 5.80
C PHE A 100 -3.61 -20.90 4.56
N PHE A 101 -3.33 -20.39 3.36
CA PHE A 101 -3.72 -21.00 2.09
C PHE A 101 -2.65 -21.93 1.52
N ASP A 102 -1.38 -21.61 1.75
CA ASP A 102 -0.25 -22.29 1.09
C ASP A 102 0.34 -23.43 1.95
N ASP A 103 0.20 -23.39 3.28
CA ASP A 103 0.74 -24.43 4.16
C ASP A 103 0.05 -25.79 3.94
N GLY A 104 0.83 -26.86 4.04
CA GLY A 104 0.33 -28.24 3.99
C GLY A 104 -0.65 -28.54 5.13
N SER A 105 -1.56 -29.49 4.91
CA SER A 105 -2.64 -29.85 5.84
C SER A 105 -2.18 -30.27 7.24
N GLN A 106 -0.93 -30.71 7.38
CA GLN A 106 -0.34 -31.12 8.66
C GLN A 106 0.25 -29.95 9.49
N GLY A 107 0.46 -28.79 8.86
CA GLY A 107 0.90 -27.57 9.54
C GLY A 107 -0.19 -27.01 10.47
N ASN A 108 0.19 -26.15 11.41
CA ASN A 108 -0.76 -25.56 12.36
C ASN A 108 -1.92 -24.84 11.66
N LEU A 109 -1.62 -24.02 10.65
CA LEU A 109 -2.64 -23.32 9.88
C LEU A 109 -3.41 -24.26 8.95
N GLY A 110 -2.73 -25.24 8.35
CA GLY A 110 -3.38 -26.28 7.54
C GLY A 110 -4.44 -27.05 8.32
N LYS A 111 -4.18 -27.38 9.59
CA LYS A 111 -5.16 -28.01 10.49
C LYS A 111 -6.36 -27.12 10.76
N VAL A 112 -6.14 -25.82 11.00
CA VAL A 112 -7.25 -24.86 11.16
C VAL A 112 -8.08 -24.77 9.87
N ARG A 113 -7.43 -24.67 8.72
CA ARG A 113 -8.07 -24.66 7.40
C ARG A 113 -8.94 -25.89 7.19
N GLU A 114 -8.40 -27.08 7.43
CA GLU A 114 -9.16 -28.33 7.26
C GLU A 114 -10.34 -28.44 8.23
N LYS A 115 -10.17 -28.01 9.48
CA LYS A 115 -11.28 -27.95 10.45
C LYS A 115 -12.41 -27.05 9.94
N TRP A 116 -12.08 -25.84 9.49
CA TRP A 116 -13.06 -24.89 8.97
C TRP A 116 -13.75 -25.40 7.70
N ARG A 117 -12.97 -25.94 6.76
CA ARG A 117 -13.48 -26.51 5.50
C ARG A 117 -14.45 -27.67 5.76
N THR A 118 -14.05 -28.61 6.62
CA THR A 118 -14.87 -29.78 7.00
C THR A 118 -16.15 -29.34 7.70
N HIS A 119 -16.05 -28.36 8.61
CA HIS A 119 -17.21 -27.81 9.33
C HIS A 119 -18.24 -27.15 8.40
N LEU A 120 -17.77 -26.48 7.36
CA LEU A 120 -18.65 -25.88 6.35
C LEU A 120 -19.13 -26.89 5.30
N GLY A 121 -18.50 -28.05 5.19
CA GLY A 121 -18.81 -29.07 4.18
C GLY A 121 -18.47 -28.61 2.76
N LEU A 122 -17.39 -27.84 2.60
CA LEU A 122 -16.98 -27.26 1.32
C LEU A 122 -15.82 -28.03 0.67
N GLU A 123 -15.78 -28.02 -0.65
CA GLU A 123 -14.59 -28.38 -1.43
C GLU A 123 -13.49 -27.32 -1.27
N ASP A 124 -12.24 -27.67 -1.56
CA ASP A 124 -11.09 -26.80 -1.29
C ASP A 124 -11.15 -25.47 -2.05
N ASP A 125 -11.51 -25.49 -3.34
CA ASP A 125 -11.60 -24.29 -4.17
C ASP A 125 -12.70 -23.33 -3.69
N ASP A 126 -13.88 -23.86 -3.38
CA ASP A 126 -15.01 -23.07 -2.86
C ASP A 126 -14.69 -22.48 -1.48
N PHE A 127 -14.05 -23.26 -0.61
CA PHE A 127 -13.60 -22.78 0.68
C PHE A 127 -12.55 -21.68 0.54
N ARG A 128 -11.58 -21.83 -0.37
CA ARG A 128 -10.56 -20.81 -0.63
C ARG A 128 -11.18 -19.52 -1.15
N ALA A 129 -12.15 -19.61 -2.07
CA ALA A 129 -12.87 -18.45 -2.59
C ALA A 129 -13.61 -17.69 -1.48
N PHE A 130 -14.34 -18.42 -0.62
CA PHE A 130 -14.98 -17.86 0.56
C PHE A 130 -13.99 -17.25 1.55
N ALA A 131 -12.99 -18.01 1.98
CA ALA A 131 -12.07 -17.62 3.04
C ALA A 131 -11.22 -16.39 2.66
N LYS A 132 -10.90 -16.20 1.38
CA LYS A 132 -10.22 -14.99 0.88
C LYS A 132 -11.00 -13.69 1.11
N THR A 133 -12.33 -13.77 1.29
CA THR A 133 -13.16 -12.59 1.59
C THR A 133 -13.13 -12.18 3.07
N LEU A 134 -12.73 -13.09 3.98
CA LEU A 134 -12.81 -12.85 5.42
C LEU A 134 -11.76 -11.85 5.90
N ARG A 135 -12.16 -10.98 6.81
CA ARG A 135 -11.32 -10.01 7.52
C ARG A 135 -11.66 -9.99 9.01
N PHE A 136 -10.68 -10.16 9.88
CA PHE A 136 -10.83 -10.22 11.34
C PHE A 136 -10.16 -9.00 12.00
N GLN A 137 -10.96 -7.98 12.28
CA GLN A 137 -10.54 -6.74 12.95
C GLN A 137 -10.88 -6.82 14.45
N LEU A 138 -10.05 -7.51 15.21
CA LEU A 138 -10.24 -7.72 16.65
C LEU A 138 -9.40 -6.76 17.49
N ASP A 139 -9.75 -6.61 18.78
CA ASP A 139 -9.23 -5.55 19.66
C ASP A 139 -9.37 -4.14 19.04
N HIS A 140 -10.35 -3.96 18.14
CA HIS A 140 -10.42 -2.79 17.27
C HIS A 140 -10.94 -1.57 18.01
N PHE A 141 -12.00 -1.75 18.80
CA PHE A 141 -12.65 -0.69 19.58
C PHE A 141 -12.11 -0.56 21.01
N GLY A 142 -11.42 -1.58 21.51
CA GLY A 142 -10.90 -1.64 22.89
C GLY A 142 -9.66 -0.77 23.14
N ARG A 143 -9.13 -0.11 22.10
CA ARG A 143 -7.93 0.72 22.20
C ARG A 143 -8.24 1.97 23.01
N ARG A 144 -7.43 2.23 24.04
CA ARG A 144 -7.52 3.43 24.90
C ARG A 144 -7.60 4.73 24.08
N ASP A 145 -6.94 4.73 22.92
CA ASP A 145 -6.84 5.88 22.02
C ASP A 145 -7.83 5.84 20.84
N PHE A 146 -8.76 4.88 20.79
CA PHE A 146 -9.73 4.78 19.68
C PHE A 146 -10.53 6.08 19.51
N LYS A 147 -10.92 6.70 20.63
CA LYS A 147 -11.60 8.00 20.62
C LYS A 147 -10.73 9.09 20.00
N ALA A 148 -9.45 9.16 20.38
CA ALA A 148 -8.50 10.10 19.79
C ALA A 148 -8.30 9.84 18.29
N TYR A 149 -8.17 8.58 17.89
CA TYR A 149 -8.08 8.18 16.48
C TYR A 149 -9.29 8.63 15.67
N VAL A 150 -10.50 8.39 16.17
CA VAL A 150 -11.74 8.86 15.50
C VAL A 150 -11.76 10.38 15.42
N TYR A 151 -11.38 11.08 16.50
CA TYR A 151 -11.38 12.54 16.53
C TYR A 151 -10.40 13.14 15.53
N THR A 152 -9.16 12.63 15.49
CA THR A 152 -8.18 13.01 14.48
C THR A 152 -8.72 12.75 13.07
N LYS A 153 -9.40 11.63 12.84
CA LYS A 153 -9.99 11.34 11.52
C LYS A 153 -11.11 12.30 11.15
N LEU A 154 -11.96 12.71 12.11
CA LEU A 154 -12.99 13.73 11.90
C LEU A 154 -12.36 15.08 11.54
N GLU A 155 -11.35 15.52 12.29
CA GLU A 155 -10.66 16.79 12.04
C GLU A 155 -9.98 16.82 10.68
N LEU A 156 -9.31 15.72 10.31
CA LEU A 156 -8.64 15.58 9.01
C LEU A 156 -9.59 15.73 7.81
N VAL A 157 -10.88 15.42 7.99
CA VAL A 157 -11.90 15.56 6.94
C VAL A 157 -12.80 16.79 7.12
N GLY A 158 -12.44 17.70 8.03
CA GLY A 158 -13.14 18.96 8.27
C GLY A 158 -14.43 18.82 9.09
N LEU A 159 -14.60 17.72 9.81
CA LEU A 159 -15.71 17.50 10.73
C LEU A 159 -15.33 17.94 12.15
N LYS A 160 -16.29 18.53 12.87
CA LYS A 160 -16.13 18.99 14.25
C LYS A 160 -15.95 17.80 15.18
N THR A 161 -14.97 17.88 16.07
CA THR A 161 -14.86 16.94 17.19
C THR A 161 -15.83 17.32 18.31
N PRO A 162 -16.40 16.35 19.04
CA PRO A 162 -17.23 16.64 20.20
C PRO A 162 -16.43 17.43 21.25
N SER A 163 -16.92 18.61 21.64
CA SER A 163 -16.33 19.37 22.75
C SER A 163 -16.52 18.63 24.08
N ALA A 164 -15.52 18.70 24.95
CA ALA A 164 -15.61 18.20 26.32
C ALA A 164 -16.69 18.91 27.14
N ASP A 165 -17.09 20.12 26.75
CA ASP A 165 -18.05 20.96 27.46
C ASP A 165 -19.52 20.66 27.08
N ARG A 166 -19.76 19.79 26.10
CA ARG A 166 -21.11 19.38 25.71
C ARG A 166 -21.54 18.15 26.50
N ALA A 167 -22.74 18.21 27.09
CA ALA A 167 -23.34 17.09 27.83
C ALA A 167 -23.64 15.85 26.95
N ALA A 168 -23.79 16.03 25.64
CA ALA A 168 -24.06 14.94 24.69
C ALA A 168 -23.17 15.02 23.46
N CYS A 169 -22.65 13.87 23.03
CA CYS A 169 -21.89 13.72 21.79
C CYS A 169 -22.84 13.80 20.58
N PRO A 170 -22.67 14.75 19.65
CA PRO A 170 -23.59 14.92 18.53
C PRO A 170 -23.66 13.68 17.62
N TYR A 171 -22.55 12.95 17.48
CA TYR A 171 -22.51 11.71 16.71
C TYR A 171 -23.31 10.57 17.34
N GLU A 172 -23.32 10.47 18.67
CA GLU A 172 -24.11 9.46 19.38
C GLU A 172 -25.61 9.72 19.23
N SER A 173 -26.04 10.98 19.33
CA SER A 173 -27.42 11.37 19.10
C SER A 173 -27.89 11.03 17.69
N LEU A 174 -27.03 11.23 16.67
CA LEU A 174 -27.36 10.86 15.29
C LEU A 174 -27.52 9.36 15.10
N ILE A 175 -26.66 8.55 15.70
CA ILE A 175 -26.79 7.09 15.64
C ILE A 175 -28.13 6.64 16.25
N GLN A 176 -28.53 7.22 17.38
CA GLN A 176 -29.84 6.93 17.98
C GLN A 176 -30.99 7.32 17.04
N GLN A 177 -30.91 8.48 16.39
CA GLN A 177 -31.93 8.89 15.42
C GLN A 177 -32.02 7.93 14.23
N PHE A 178 -30.89 7.49 13.68
CA PHE A 178 -30.88 6.53 12.57
C PHE A 178 -31.50 5.19 12.98
N LEU A 179 -31.23 4.71 14.19
CA LEU A 179 -31.82 3.47 14.72
C LEU A 179 -33.34 3.57 14.88
N MET A 180 -33.86 4.75 15.24
CA MET A 180 -35.30 4.94 15.47
C MET A 180 -36.08 5.17 14.17
N ASN A 181 -35.58 6.05 13.30
CA ASN A 181 -36.37 6.63 12.20
C ASN A 181 -35.67 6.54 10.83
N GLY A 182 -34.47 5.99 10.76
CA GLY A 182 -33.61 6.10 9.58
C GLY A 182 -33.11 7.53 9.33
N PRO A 183 -32.38 7.78 8.23
CA PRO A 183 -32.07 6.85 7.15
C PRO A 183 -30.99 5.80 7.50
N ASN A 184 -31.04 4.65 6.82
CA ASN A 184 -30.13 3.51 7.03
C ASN A 184 -29.05 3.37 5.93
N SER A 185 -29.01 4.30 4.98
CA SER A 185 -28.07 4.32 3.87
C SER A 185 -27.77 5.76 3.48
N PHE A 186 -26.52 6.02 3.13
CA PHE A 186 -26.04 7.33 2.69
C PHE A 186 -25.10 7.15 1.50
N ASP A 187 -25.19 8.06 0.55
CA ASP A 187 -24.13 8.32 -0.41
C ASP A 187 -23.30 9.55 0.03
N GLY A 188 -22.28 9.91 -0.76
CA GLY A 188 -21.41 11.03 -0.41
C GLY A 188 -22.11 12.39 -0.37
N ALA A 189 -23.18 12.59 -1.16
CA ALA A 189 -23.92 13.85 -1.22
C ALA A 189 -24.86 13.98 -0.02
N SER A 190 -25.70 12.97 0.20
CA SER A 190 -26.65 12.90 1.32
C SER A 190 -25.94 12.91 2.68
N LEU A 191 -24.76 12.27 2.81
CA LEU A 191 -23.96 12.35 4.04
C LEU A 191 -23.44 13.77 4.29
N ARG A 192 -23.01 14.48 3.24
CA ARG A 192 -22.57 15.88 3.35
C ARG A 192 -23.71 16.80 3.76
N GLU A 193 -24.88 16.68 3.12
CA GLU A 193 -26.08 17.45 3.48
C GLU A 193 -26.50 17.20 4.93
N LEU A 194 -26.43 15.95 5.39
CA LEU A 194 -26.63 15.60 6.80
C LEU A 194 -25.62 16.34 7.69
N CYS A 195 -24.32 16.27 7.38
CA CYS A 195 -23.29 16.95 8.15
C CYS A 195 -23.48 18.48 8.19
N GLU A 196 -23.97 19.08 7.10
CA GLU A 196 -24.30 20.51 7.04
C GLU A 196 -25.50 20.85 7.93
N ARG A 197 -26.61 20.12 7.79
CA ARG A 197 -27.84 20.32 8.57
C ARG A 197 -27.60 20.18 10.07
N GLU A 198 -26.81 19.18 10.47
CA GLU A 198 -26.48 18.90 11.86
C GLU A 198 -25.33 19.80 12.38
N GLY A 199 -24.84 20.73 11.55
CA GLY A 199 -23.79 21.68 11.91
C GLY A 199 -22.46 21.01 12.25
N LEU A 200 -22.19 19.82 11.71
CA LEU A 200 -20.98 19.03 11.94
C LEU A 200 -19.78 19.52 11.14
N LEU A 201 -19.99 20.26 10.05
CA LEU A 201 -18.88 20.84 9.30
C LEU A 201 -18.19 21.95 10.11
N ALA A 202 -16.87 21.91 10.18
CA ALA A 202 -16.08 22.95 10.82
C ALA A 202 -16.07 24.23 9.97
N ASN A 203 -16.71 25.30 10.46
CA ASN A 203 -16.63 26.62 9.84
C ASN A 203 -15.17 27.10 9.92
N GLY A 204 -14.49 27.19 8.77
CA GLY A 204 -13.12 27.69 8.72
C GLY A 204 -12.01 26.65 8.57
N SER A 205 -12.34 25.37 8.31
CA SER A 205 -11.34 24.48 7.72
C SER A 205 -11.28 24.69 6.21
N SER A 206 -10.84 25.89 5.78
CA SER A 206 -9.98 25.99 4.59
C SER A 206 -8.60 25.43 4.97
N GLY A 207 -8.55 24.21 5.51
CA GLY A 207 -7.32 23.45 5.43
C GLY A 207 -7.07 23.31 3.95
N ASN A 208 -5.92 23.78 3.46
CA ASN A 208 -5.54 23.56 2.07
C ASN A 208 -5.97 22.13 1.70
N PRO A 209 -6.82 21.93 0.68
CA PRO A 209 -7.27 20.60 0.33
C PRO A 209 -6.05 19.71 0.25
N ARG A 210 -6.06 18.62 1.03
CA ARG A 210 -4.96 17.68 1.06
C ARG A 210 -4.60 17.34 -0.40
N PRO A 211 -3.33 17.47 -0.82
CA PRO A 211 -2.97 17.16 -2.19
C PRO A 211 -3.35 15.71 -2.46
N LEU A 212 -3.87 15.46 -3.67
CA LEU A 212 -4.18 14.11 -4.13
C LEU A 212 -2.97 13.21 -3.90
N ALA A 213 -3.15 12.15 -3.13
CA ALA A 213 -2.09 11.23 -2.75
C ALA A 213 -2.33 9.87 -3.41
N ILE A 214 -1.31 9.37 -4.12
CA ILE A 214 -1.31 8.00 -4.65
C ILE A 214 -0.25 7.15 -3.96
N GLY A 215 -0.42 5.82 -3.96
CA GLY A 215 0.49 4.89 -3.30
C GLY A 215 0.94 3.75 -4.21
N VAL A 216 2.21 3.38 -4.11
CA VAL A 216 2.75 2.14 -4.70
C VAL A 216 3.26 1.27 -3.57
N ARG A 217 2.72 0.06 -3.45
CA ARG A 217 3.09 -0.92 -2.43
C ARG A 217 3.50 -2.25 -3.03
N SER A 218 4.69 -2.72 -2.68
CA SER A 218 5.16 -4.05 -3.09
C SER A 218 5.49 -4.97 -1.92
N PHE A 219 5.47 -4.47 -0.69
CA PHE A 219 5.58 -5.26 0.54
C PHE A 219 4.90 -4.50 1.68
N VAL A 220 4.49 -5.22 2.73
CA VAL A 220 3.81 -4.64 3.90
C VAL A 220 4.75 -4.69 5.10
N ARG A 221 4.92 -3.57 5.79
CA ARG A 221 5.63 -3.52 7.09
C ARG A 221 4.61 -3.59 8.23
N PHE A 222 5.02 -4.10 9.39
CA PHE A 222 4.13 -4.33 10.55
C PHE A 222 3.25 -3.13 10.98
N ALA A 223 3.73 -1.88 10.80
CA ALA A 223 3.03 -0.67 11.22
C ALA A 223 2.61 0.26 10.06
N GLU A 224 2.64 -0.22 8.83
CA GLU A 224 2.29 0.56 7.64
C GLU A 224 0.76 0.55 7.39
N ARG A 225 0.19 1.70 6.98
CA ARG A 225 -1.27 1.89 6.80
C ARG A 225 -1.59 2.66 5.51
N LEU A 226 -0.95 2.31 4.40
CA LEU A 226 -0.93 3.09 3.17
C LEU A 226 -2.34 3.32 2.62
N GLU A 227 -3.24 2.34 2.70
CA GLU A 227 -4.64 2.47 2.24
C GLU A 227 -5.43 3.53 3.03
N SER A 228 -4.99 3.91 4.23
CA SER A 228 -5.54 5.01 5.01
C SER A 228 -4.74 6.31 4.86
N GLU A 229 -3.57 6.24 4.23
CA GLU A 229 -2.67 7.37 3.98
C GLU A 229 -2.87 7.94 2.58
N VAL A 230 -3.32 7.20 1.58
CA VAL A 230 -3.47 7.68 0.19
C VAL A 230 -4.90 7.56 -0.33
N ASP A 231 -5.23 8.34 -1.36
CA ASP A 231 -6.54 8.31 -2.01
C ASP A 231 -6.67 7.09 -2.95
N GLU A 232 -5.56 6.71 -3.60
CA GLU A 232 -5.50 5.55 -4.49
C GLU A 232 -4.20 4.78 -4.33
N ILE A 233 -4.23 3.45 -4.41
CA ILE A 233 -3.06 2.61 -4.19
C ILE A 233 -3.03 1.44 -5.19
N VAL A 234 -1.85 1.18 -5.74
CA VAL A 234 -1.52 -0.11 -6.35
C VAL A 234 -0.72 -0.96 -5.38
N CYS A 235 -1.26 -2.13 -5.04
CA CYS A 235 -0.59 -3.12 -4.21
C CYS A 235 -0.23 -4.34 -5.05
N VAL A 236 1.06 -4.61 -5.21
CA VAL A 236 1.63 -5.78 -5.89
C VAL A 236 2.33 -6.73 -4.91
N SER A 237 2.00 -6.62 -3.61
CA SER A 237 2.64 -7.41 -2.55
C SER A 237 2.37 -8.91 -2.64
N ASN A 238 1.32 -9.33 -3.34
CA ASN A 238 1.03 -10.73 -3.66
C ASN A 238 2.15 -11.41 -4.49
N HIS A 239 2.95 -10.64 -5.22
CA HIS A 239 4.11 -11.15 -5.95
C HIS A 239 5.37 -11.33 -5.07
N PHE A 240 5.33 -10.94 -3.80
CA PHE A 240 6.50 -10.93 -2.92
C PHE A 240 6.22 -11.61 -1.56
N GLU A 241 7.26 -12.22 -1.01
CA GLU A 241 7.31 -12.69 0.37
C GLU A 241 8.25 -11.77 1.15
N GLY A 242 7.66 -10.77 1.82
CA GLY A 242 8.43 -9.66 2.34
C GLY A 242 9.10 -8.91 1.19
N ARG A 243 10.44 -8.88 1.17
CA ARG A 243 11.22 -8.23 0.10
C ARG A 243 11.75 -9.18 -0.97
N HIS A 244 11.45 -10.47 -0.84
CA HIS A 244 11.88 -11.49 -1.80
C HIS A 244 10.75 -11.80 -2.78
N LEU A 245 11.09 -12.19 -3.99
CA LEU A 245 10.09 -12.66 -4.95
C LEU A 245 9.43 -13.92 -4.40
N ALA A 246 8.09 -13.97 -4.38
CA ALA A 246 7.37 -15.17 -3.98
C ALA A 246 7.58 -16.30 -5.00
N LEU A 247 7.38 -17.56 -4.60
CA LEU A 247 7.56 -18.71 -5.51
C LEU A 247 6.71 -18.61 -6.78
N ALA A 248 5.47 -18.13 -6.65
CA ALA A 248 4.55 -17.85 -7.77
C ALA A 248 4.54 -16.37 -8.20
N GLY A 249 5.50 -15.58 -7.70
CA GLY A 249 5.62 -14.15 -7.97
C GLY A 249 6.23 -13.86 -9.34
N SER A 250 6.03 -12.64 -9.84
CA SER A 250 6.60 -12.19 -11.11
C SER A 250 6.89 -10.71 -11.07
N TRP A 251 8.16 -10.33 -11.27
CA TRP A 251 8.55 -8.94 -11.46
C TRP A 251 7.88 -8.31 -12.68
N HIS A 252 7.76 -9.07 -13.77
CA HIS A 252 7.14 -8.59 -15.00
C HIS A 252 5.65 -8.26 -14.77
N THR A 253 4.89 -9.18 -14.18
CA THR A 253 3.47 -8.98 -13.90
C THR A 253 3.25 -7.83 -12.91
N ALA A 254 4.04 -7.78 -11.84
CA ALA A 254 3.98 -6.69 -10.87
C ALA A 254 4.31 -5.33 -11.53
N ALA A 255 5.32 -5.26 -12.39
CA ALA A 255 5.68 -4.04 -13.12
C ALA A 255 4.56 -3.61 -14.08
N SER A 256 3.93 -4.54 -14.80
CA SER A 256 2.80 -4.23 -15.67
C SER A 256 1.59 -3.69 -14.90
N GLN A 257 1.30 -4.23 -13.71
CA GLN A 257 0.24 -3.71 -12.83
C GLN A 257 0.54 -2.30 -12.34
N VAL A 258 1.79 -2.03 -11.93
CA VAL A 258 2.23 -0.69 -11.52
C VAL A 258 2.18 0.29 -12.70
N LEU A 259 2.65 -0.10 -13.88
CA LEU A 259 2.57 0.74 -15.10
C LEU A 259 1.12 1.04 -15.48
N SER A 260 0.25 0.04 -15.47
CA SER A 260 -1.18 0.24 -15.76
C SER A 260 -1.84 1.19 -14.76
N PHE A 261 -1.45 1.13 -13.49
CA PHE A 261 -1.93 2.08 -12.48
C PHE A 261 -1.37 3.47 -12.71
N LEU A 262 -0.06 3.61 -12.96
CA LEU A 262 0.54 4.93 -13.11
C LEU A 262 0.08 5.62 -14.40
N GLY A 263 0.02 4.90 -15.53
CA GLY A 263 -0.34 5.41 -16.86
C GLY A 263 -1.84 5.52 -17.16
N ASP A 264 -2.71 5.36 -16.16
CA ASP A 264 -4.15 5.51 -16.30
C ASP A 264 -4.53 6.95 -16.71
N PRO A 265 -5.29 7.16 -17.81
CA PRO A 265 -5.59 8.50 -18.32
C PRO A 265 -6.37 9.40 -17.35
N ASP A 266 -7.34 8.84 -16.61
CA ASP A 266 -8.18 9.60 -15.69
C ASP A 266 -7.38 10.04 -14.46
N ARG A 267 -6.55 9.13 -13.93
CA ARG A 267 -5.60 9.44 -12.86
C ARG A 267 -4.59 10.48 -13.30
N HIS A 268 -4.03 10.36 -14.50
CA HIS A 268 -3.15 11.38 -15.09
C HIS A 268 -3.83 12.75 -15.16
N ALA A 269 -5.10 12.81 -15.60
CA ALA A 269 -5.85 14.06 -15.65
C ALA A 269 -6.02 14.68 -14.25
N ARG A 270 -6.34 13.88 -13.22
CA ARG A 270 -6.45 14.36 -11.83
C ARG A 270 -5.10 14.83 -11.27
N LEU A 271 -4.03 14.07 -11.50
CA LEU A 271 -2.68 14.40 -11.04
C LEU A 271 -2.10 15.66 -11.70
N ARG A 272 -2.54 16.00 -12.92
CA ARG A 272 -2.21 17.28 -13.58
C ARG A 272 -3.04 18.47 -13.07
N GLY A 273 -4.15 18.20 -12.38
CA GLY A 273 -5.05 19.24 -11.87
C GLY A 273 -4.46 20.09 -10.75
N GLY A 274 -3.36 19.64 -10.13
CA GLY A 274 -2.66 20.40 -9.11
C GLY A 274 -1.56 19.61 -8.40
N PRO A 275 -0.93 20.22 -7.38
CA PRO A 275 0.10 19.58 -6.58
C PRO A 275 -0.39 18.27 -5.97
N SER A 276 0.31 17.18 -6.24
CA SER A 276 -0.02 15.82 -5.78
C SER A 276 1.13 15.22 -4.96
N ALA A 277 0.86 14.11 -4.28
CA ALA A 277 1.84 13.38 -3.47
C ALA A 277 1.87 11.89 -3.83
N ILE A 278 3.02 11.24 -3.62
CA ILE A 278 3.16 9.78 -3.79
C ILE A 278 3.80 9.12 -2.57
N ALA A 279 3.18 8.07 -2.08
CA ALA A 279 3.74 7.23 -1.03
C ALA A 279 4.35 5.96 -1.63
N LEU A 280 5.59 5.66 -1.25
CA LEU A 280 6.40 4.59 -1.85
C LEU A 280 6.76 3.52 -0.81
N GLU A 281 5.84 2.60 -0.53
CA GLU A 281 6.07 1.41 0.32
C GLU A 281 6.46 0.22 -0.54
N CYS A 282 7.51 0.40 -1.33
CA CYS A 282 7.87 -0.55 -2.37
C CYS A 282 9.39 -0.73 -2.52
N HIS A 283 9.77 -1.72 -3.33
CA HIS A 283 11.15 -1.91 -3.77
C HIS A 283 11.65 -0.70 -4.56
N GLY A 284 12.95 -0.41 -4.50
CA GLY A 284 13.57 0.70 -5.21
C GLY A 284 13.28 0.71 -6.72
N SER A 285 13.17 -0.48 -7.33
CA SER A 285 12.80 -0.63 -8.75
C SER A 285 11.42 -0.04 -9.08
N PHE A 286 10.43 -0.22 -8.20
CA PHE A 286 9.10 0.37 -8.40
C PHE A 286 9.07 1.87 -8.12
N ALA A 287 9.87 2.35 -7.16
CA ALA A 287 10.05 3.78 -6.93
C ALA A 287 10.69 4.47 -8.15
N LEU A 288 11.71 3.84 -8.75
CA LEU A 288 12.34 4.31 -9.98
C LEU A 288 11.36 4.30 -11.15
N LEU A 289 10.60 3.21 -11.31
CA LEU A 289 9.55 3.09 -12.33
C LEU A 289 8.49 4.19 -12.19
N ALA A 290 8.05 4.48 -10.97
CA ALA A 290 7.11 5.56 -10.69
C ALA A 290 7.66 6.93 -11.09
N GLY A 291 8.92 7.20 -10.76
CA GLY A 291 9.60 8.45 -11.16
C GLY A 291 9.80 8.58 -12.68
N TRP A 292 9.96 7.45 -13.39
CA TRP A 292 10.09 7.43 -14.85
C TRP A 292 8.74 7.69 -15.54
N GLU A 293 7.69 6.96 -15.16
CA GLU A 293 6.35 7.08 -15.76
C GLU A 293 5.73 8.45 -15.46
N LEU A 294 5.81 8.89 -14.20
CA LEU A 294 5.30 10.19 -13.73
C LEU A 294 6.39 11.28 -13.77
N SER A 295 7.33 11.18 -14.71
CA SER A 295 8.37 12.20 -14.90
C SER A 295 7.75 13.56 -15.24
N ARG A 296 8.52 14.64 -15.13
CA ARG A 296 8.04 16.01 -15.44
C ARG A 296 7.50 16.15 -16.86
N ASN A 297 7.96 15.33 -17.79
CA ASN A 297 7.49 15.34 -19.17
C ASN A 297 6.02 14.88 -19.27
N SER A 298 5.51 14.19 -18.25
CA SER A 298 4.10 13.82 -18.14
C SER A 298 3.18 15.01 -17.79
N GLY A 299 3.75 16.14 -17.35
CA GLY A 299 3.00 17.32 -16.88
C GLY A 299 2.47 17.20 -15.45
N VAL A 300 2.79 16.12 -14.73
CA VAL A 300 2.35 15.90 -13.35
C VAL A 300 3.27 16.61 -12.35
N ASP A 301 2.69 17.30 -11.36
CA ASP A 301 3.40 17.84 -10.18
C ASP A 301 3.26 16.86 -9.00
N LEU A 302 4.19 15.91 -8.92
CA LEU A 302 4.22 14.87 -7.89
C LEU A 302 5.47 14.99 -7.00
N ALA A 303 5.27 14.86 -5.69
CA ALA A 303 6.36 14.80 -4.71
C ALA A 303 6.21 13.59 -3.79
N PRO A 304 7.32 12.89 -3.44
CA PRO A 304 7.25 11.74 -2.56
C PRO A 304 6.94 12.14 -1.11
N ILE A 305 6.24 11.27 -0.39
CA ILE A 305 5.99 11.38 1.05
C ILE A 305 7.12 10.68 1.80
N GLN A 306 7.87 11.43 2.62
CA GLN A 306 8.98 10.88 3.39
C GLN A 306 8.50 10.41 4.77
N LYS A 307 8.86 9.17 5.13
CA LYS A 307 8.62 8.61 6.47
C LYS A 307 9.84 8.77 7.39
N PRO A 308 9.64 8.90 8.72
CA PRO A 308 8.37 8.82 9.44
C PRO A 308 7.59 10.15 9.57
N SER A 309 8.15 11.28 9.12
CA SER A 309 7.55 12.61 9.31
C SER A 309 6.27 12.86 8.49
N LEU A 310 5.99 12.01 7.49
CA LEU A 310 4.93 12.17 6.50
C LEU A 310 5.01 13.50 5.74
N GLU A 311 6.22 14.06 5.67
CA GLU A 311 6.50 15.31 4.96
C GLU A 311 6.47 15.05 3.46
N ILE A 312 5.77 15.91 2.71
CA ILE A 312 5.81 15.88 1.25
C ILE A 312 7.10 16.57 0.80
N TRP A 313 8.01 15.79 0.24
CA TRP A 313 9.31 16.26 -0.22
C TRP A 313 9.21 16.99 -1.56
N ARG A 314 8.63 18.19 -1.52
CA ARG A 314 8.57 19.11 -2.67
C ARG A 314 9.73 20.11 -2.57
N PRO A 315 10.62 20.19 -3.58
CA PRO A 315 11.71 21.15 -3.57
C PRO A 315 11.17 22.57 -3.70
N SER A 316 11.76 23.51 -2.96
CA SER A 316 11.54 24.93 -3.12
C SER A 316 12.14 25.41 -4.45
N PRO A 317 11.51 26.35 -5.19
CA PRO A 317 12.10 26.92 -6.40
C PRO A 317 13.36 27.76 -6.12
N ASP A 318 13.51 28.33 -4.92
CA ASP A 318 14.56 29.31 -4.60
C ASP A 318 15.72 28.76 -3.75
N ALA A 319 15.70 27.47 -3.41
CA ALA A 319 16.68 26.90 -2.48
C ALA A 319 18.03 26.62 -3.14
N ASP A 320 19.06 27.41 -2.83
CA ASP A 320 20.43 27.06 -3.17
C ASP A 320 20.86 25.80 -2.42
N CYS A 321 21.03 24.70 -3.17
CA CYS A 321 21.54 23.45 -2.64
C CYS A 321 22.74 23.01 -3.47
N VAL A 322 23.93 23.17 -2.89
CA VAL A 322 25.16 22.56 -3.40
C VAL A 322 25.31 21.25 -2.67
N ALA A 323 25.20 20.15 -3.37
CA ALA A 323 25.66 18.88 -2.82
C ALA A 323 26.66 18.23 -3.76
N ASN A 324 27.72 17.76 -3.11
CA ASN A 324 28.94 17.34 -3.74
C ASN A 324 28.87 15.82 -3.87
N TRP A 325 28.69 15.37 -5.11
CA TRP A 325 28.75 13.97 -5.48
C TRP A 325 30.08 13.68 -6.16
N ILE A 326 30.52 12.44 -6.05
CA ILE A 326 31.68 11.92 -6.75
C ILE A 326 31.25 10.70 -7.57
N ALA A 327 31.86 10.57 -8.74
CA ALA A 327 31.69 9.43 -9.63
C ALA A 327 33.06 8.79 -9.83
N GLN A 328 33.13 7.48 -9.67
CA GLN A 328 34.31 6.68 -9.94
C GLN A 328 33.94 5.64 -10.99
N THR A 329 34.79 5.48 -12.01
CA THR A 329 34.58 4.51 -13.09
C THR A 329 35.63 3.41 -12.98
N PHE A 330 35.19 2.17 -13.03
CA PHE A 330 36.01 0.97 -13.03
C PHE A 330 35.80 0.25 -14.36
N GLU A 331 36.88 0.01 -15.09
CA GLU A 331 36.84 -0.84 -16.28
C GLU A 331 36.79 -2.30 -15.83
N LEU A 332 35.84 -3.06 -16.37
CA LEU A 332 35.66 -4.48 -16.10
C LEU A 332 36.15 -5.28 -17.31
N GLU A 333 35.43 -5.20 -18.43
CA GLU A 333 35.79 -5.86 -19.69
C GLU A 333 35.50 -4.95 -20.89
N ALA A 334 36.55 -4.51 -21.58
CA ALA A 334 36.46 -3.47 -22.62
C ALA A 334 35.59 -3.83 -23.83
N GLU A 335 35.26 -5.11 -24.02
CA GLU A 335 34.47 -5.62 -25.14
C GLU A 335 32.95 -5.40 -24.96
N HIS A 336 32.49 -5.23 -23.71
CA HIS A 336 31.08 -5.04 -23.40
C HIS A 336 30.70 -3.55 -23.38
N GLN A 337 29.62 -3.19 -24.08
CA GLN A 337 29.17 -1.80 -24.19
C GLN A 337 28.26 -1.34 -23.04
N ASP A 338 27.66 -2.30 -22.32
CA ASP A 338 26.74 -2.00 -21.22
C ASP A 338 27.49 -1.52 -19.97
N ILE A 339 26.83 -0.68 -19.18
CA ILE A 339 27.41 -0.01 -18.02
C ILE A 339 26.54 -0.31 -16.80
N ALA A 340 27.17 -0.79 -15.72
CA ALA A 340 26.55 -0.89 -14.42
C ALA A 340 26.68 0.44 -13.67
N ILE A 341 25.58 0.92 -13.06
CA ILE A 341 25.57 2.14 -12.25
C ILE A 341 25.24 1.77 -10.81
N CYS A 342 26.16 2.08 -9.90
CA CYS A 342 25.99 1.89 -8.47
C CYS A 342 25.71 3.25 -7.81
N LEU A 343 24.54 3.40 -7.17
CA LEU A 343 24.18 4.62 -6.44
C LEU A 343 24.26 4.37 -4.93
N SER A 344 25.41 4.67 -4.34
CA SER A 344 25.70 4.47 -2.92
C SER A 344 25.33 5.73 -2.12
N VAL A 345 24.07 5.86 -1.70
CA VAL A 345 23.60 7.03 -0.94
C VAL A 345 23.69 6.81 0.57
N THR A 346 23.06 5.76 1.07
CA THR A 346 22.98 5.46 2.51
C THR A 346 24.06 4.48 2.94
N HIS A 347 24.35 3.50 2.08
CA HIS A 347 25.37 2.47 2.29
C HIS A 347 26.14 2.31 0.98
N ASP A 348 27.35 1.78 1.05
CA ASP A 348 28.09 1.38 -0.14
C ASP A 348 27.51 0.07 -0.69
N VAL A 349 27.07 0.10 -1.96
CA VAL A 349 26.48 -1.06 -2.65
C VAL A 349 27.45 -1.73 -3.61
N ARG A 350 28.68 -1.22 -3.75
CA ARG A 350 29.62 -1.68 -4.78
C ARG A 350 29.90 -3.18 -4.69
N SER A 351 30.25 -3.67 -3.51
CA SER A 351 30.61 -5.08 -3.31
C SER A 351 29.44 -6.01 -3.66
N ASP A 352 28.20 -5.62 -3.34
CA ASP A 352 27.01 -6.40 -3.64
C ASP A 352 26.74 -6.44 -5.14
N VAL A 353 26.98 -5.32 -5.85
CA VAL A 353 26.84 -5.26 -7.31
C VAL A 353 27.93 -6.08 -8.00
N GLU A 354 29.18 -6.01 -7.57
CA GLU A 354 30.27 -6.84 -8.11
C GLU A 354 29.97 -8.34 -7.92
N ALA A 355 29.46 -8.73 -6.74
CA ALA A 355 29.03 -10.11 -6.49
C ALA A 355 27.87 -10.54 -7.39
N PHE A 356 26.89 -9.66 -7.63
CA PHE A 356 25.80 -9.92 -8.58
C PHE A 356 26.32 -10.09 -10.01
N LEU A 357 27.19 -9.21 -10.48
CA LEU A 357 27.76 -9.28 -11.83
C LEU A 357 28.61 -10.53 -12.06
N ALA A 358 29.23 -11.07 -11.00
CA ALA A 358 29.96 -12.34 -11.05
C ALA A 358 29.05 -13.58 -11.01
N SER A 359 27.75 -13.42 -10.76
CA SER A 359 26.82 -14.55 -10.66
C SER A 359 26.38 -15.10 -12.02
N GLU A 360 26.00 -16.37 -12.05
CA GLU A 360 25.55 -17.03 -13.27
C GLU A 360 24.28 -16.36 -13.82
N GLY A 361 24.29 -16.01 -15.11
CA GLY A 361 23.16 -15.36 -15.79
C GLY A 361 23.07 -13.85 -15.57
N ALA A 362 24.05 -13.22 -14.91
CA ALA A 362 24.12 -11.77 -14.77
C ALA A 362 24.44 -11.08 -16.12
N PRO A 363 24.02 -9.81 -16.29
CA PRO A 363 24.34 -9.04 -17.49
C PRO A 363 25.86 -8.79 -17.60
N GLN A 364 26.38 -8.93 -18.82
CA GLN A 364 27.78 -8.61 -19.14
C GLN A 364 27.95 -7.10 -19.32
N VAL A 365 28.79 -6.49 -18.50
CA VAL A 365 29.01 -5.03 -18.49
C VAL A 365 30.50 -4.73 -18.63
N GLY A 366 30.83 -3.69 -19.40
CA GLY A 366 32.24 -3.32 -19.61
C GLY A 366 32.76 -2.33 -18.59
N ARG A 367 31.86 -1.59 -17.95
CA ARG A 367 32.21 -0.56 -16.96
C ARG A 367 31.25 -0.58 -15.79
N LEU A 368 31.79 -0.25 -14.62
CA LEU A 368 31.04 0.03 -13.40
C LEU A 368 31.25 1.48 -12.99
N VAL A 369 30.17 2.24 -12.84
CA VAL A 369 30.19 3.63 -12.38
C VAL A 369 29.61 3.69 -10.98
N LEU A 370 30.45 3.95 -9.99
CA LEU A 370 30.05 4.21 -8.62
C LEU A 370 29.79 5.69 -8.41
N VAL A 371 28.59 6.03 -7.97
CA VAL A 371 28.15 7.38 -7.65
C VAL A 371 27.80 7.46 -6.17
N SER A 372 28.45 8.35 -5.45
CA SER A 372 28.25 8.53 -4.01
C SER A 372 28.38 10.00 -3.58
N PRO A 373 27.87 10.39 -2.41
CA PRO A 373 28.22 11.66 -1.79
C PRO A 373 29.74 11.73 -1.54
N VAL A 374 30.33 12.93 -1.62
CA VAL A 374 31.76 13.16 -1.35
C VAL A 374 32.14 12.80 0.08
N GLU A 375 31.25 13.05 1.05
CA GLU A 375 31.43 12.67 2.46
C GLU A 375 31.23 11.15 2.69
N GLY A 376 30.93 10.39 1.64
CA GLY A 376 30.62 8.97 1.68
C GLY A 376 29.13 8.68 1.91
N PRO A 377 28.73 7.40 1.76
CA PRO A 377 27.35 6.97 2.01
C PRO A 377 27.00 7.05 3.49
N SER A 378 25.84 7.63 3.81
CA SER A 378 25.35 7.79 5.18
C SER A 378 23.82 7.97 5.20
N PRO A 379 23.14 7.58 6.30
CA PRO A 379 21.73 7.94 6.54
C PRO A 379 21.44 9.44 6.49
N GLN A 380 22.46 10.28 6.66
CA GLN A 380 22.35 11.75 6.67
C GLN A 380 22.74 12.38 5.32
N SER A 381 23.10 11.57 4.32
CA SER A 381 23.58 12.06 3.03
C SER A 381 22.53 12.82 2.24
N ILE A 382 21.24 12.64 2.52
CA ILE A 382 20.17 13.45 1.95
C ILE A 382 19.52 14.26 3.07
N LYS A 383 19.69 15.59 3.01
CA LYS A 383 19.32 16.52 4.10
C LYS A 383 17.87 17.00 4.04
N GLY A 384 17.21 16.84 2.89
CA GLY A 384 15.85 17.34 2.67
C GLY A 384 15.46 17.33 1.18
N PRO A 385 14.27 17.85 0.85
CA PRO A 385 13.70 17.78 -0.49
C PRO A 385 14.55 18.47 -1.57
N ASP A 386 15.12 19.64 -1.26
CA ASP A 386 15.96 20.38 -2.19
C ASP A 386 17.25 19.63 -2.53
N HIS A 387 17.84 18.99 -1.52
CA HIS A 387 19.03 18.17 -1.67
C HIS A 387 18.73 16.91 -2.49
N ALA A 388 17.65 16.21 -2.19
CA ALA A 388 17.22 15.02 -2.93
C ALA A 388 16.97 15.32 -4.41
N TYR A 389 16.40 16.49 -4.72
CA TYR A 389 15.99 16.84 -6.07
C TYR A 389 17.10 17.44 -6.94
N ARG A 390 17.86 18.42 -6.41
CA ARG A 390 18.78 19.23 -7.24
C ARG A 390 20.12 18.54 -7.48
N SER A 391 20.65 17.86 -6.47
CA SER A 391 22.06 17.49 -6.44
C SER A 391 22.42 16.20 -7.19
N PRO A 392 21.67 15.09 -7.08
CA PRO A 392 21.98 13.88 -7.85
C PRO A 392 21.76 14.11 -9.34
N ARG A 393 20.73 14.88 -9.71
CA ARG A 393 20.25 14.96 -11.11
C ARG A 393 21.28 15.56 -12.07
N SER A 394 21.82 16.74 -11.75
CA SER A 394 22.78 17.41 -12.64
C SER A 394 24.08 16.63 -12.75
N PHE A 395 24.56 16.09 -11.63
CA PHE A 395 25.79 15.33 -11.54
C PHE A 395 25.72 13.93 -12.18
N LEU A 396 24.64 13.18 -11.96
CA LEU A 396 24.45 11.87 -12.60
C LEU A 396 24.39 12.02 -14.12
N VAL A 397 23.65 13.01 -14.62
CA VAL A 397 23.51 13.23 -16.07
C VAL A 397 24.86 13.61 -16.70
N SER A 398 25.65 14.47 -16.06
CA SER A 398 27.00 14.82 -16.58
C SER A 398 27.95 13.63 -16.52
N SER A 399 27.98 12.90 -15.41
CA SER A 399 28.85 11.74 -15.22
C SER A 399 28.54 10.63 -16.23
N LEU A 400 27.26 10.32 -16.46
CA LEU A 400 26.86 9.29 -17.42
C LEU A 400 27.16 9.66 -18.88
N LYS A 401 27.16 10.96 -19.23
CA LYS A 401 27.56 11.40 -20.57
C LYS A 401 29.05 11.15 -20.84
N LEU A 402 29.89 11.23 -19.81
CA LEU A 402 31.34 11.01 -19.93
C LEU A 402 31.70 9.53 -20.11
N VAL A 403 30.88 8.63 -19.55
CA VAL A 403 31.17 7.18 -19.55
C VAL A 403 30.53 6.45 -20.72
N ARG A 404 29.57 7.06 -21.42
CA ARG A 404 28.95 6.45 -22.61
C ARG A 404 30.02 6.18 -23.68
N PRO A 405 30.09 4.96 -24.25
CA PRO A 405 30.92 4.71 -25.41
C PRO A 405 30.54 5.67 -26.55
N ALA A 406 31.54 6.19 -27.26
CA ALA A 406 31.28 7.02 -28.43
C ALA A 406 30.37 6.26 -29.38
N ARG A 407 29.29 6.89 -29.86
CA ARG A 407 28.46 6.32 -30.93
C ARG A 407 29.42 6.03 -32.09
N LEU A 408 29.61 4.75 -32.43
CA LEU A 408 30.22 4.37 -33.70
C LEU A 408 29.30 4.94 -34.79
N GLU A 409 29.73 6.02 -35.44
CA GLU A 409 29.08 6.45 -36.67
C GLU A 409 29.24 5.30 -37.69
N PRO A 410 28.17 4.94 -38.42
CA PRO A 410 28.30 3.95 -39.48
C PRO A 410 29.34 4.45 -40.47
N MET A 411 30.40 3.65 -40.70
CA MET A 411 31.42 3.97 -41.69
C MET A 411 30.74 4.27 -43.02
N SER A 412 30.85 5.51 -43.49
CA SER A 412 30.43 5.88 -44.82
C SER A 412 31.24 5.04 -45.80
N SER A 413 30.54 4.18 -46.54
CA SER A 413 31.13 3.45 -47.64
C SER A 413 31.65 4.46 -48.66
N SER A 414 32.97 4.57 -48.75
CA SER A 414 33.66 5.22 -49.86
C SER A 414 33.20 4.59 -51.17
N HIS A 415 32.35 5.28 -51.92
CA HIS A 415 32.18 5.05 -53.35
C HIS A 415 33.22 5.87 -54.09
N ALA A 416 34.29 5.21 -54.51
CA ALA A 416 35.18 5.73 -55.54
C ALA A 416 34.42 5.72 -56.89
N PRO A 417 34.39 6.84 -57.64
CA PRO A 417 33.85 6.81 -58.98
C PRO A 417 34.84 6.14 -59.92
N MET A 418 34.39 5.07 -60.57
CA MET A 418 35.10 4.41 -61.65
C MET A 418 34.68 5.05 -62.98
N ARG A 419 35.64 5.78 -63.58
CA ARG A 419 35.73 6.29 -64.98
C ARG A 419 34.60 7.13 -65.56
#